data_AF-A0A439PYI7-F1
#
_entry.id   AF-A0A439PYI7-F1
#
_cell.length_a   1.000
_cell.length_b   1.000
_cell.length_c   1.000
_cell.angle_alpha   90.00
_cell.angle_beta   90.00
_cell.angle_gamma   90.00
#
_symmetry.space_group_name_H-M   'P 1'
#
loop_
_entity.id
_entity.type
_entity.pdbx_description
1 polymer ?
#
loop_
_entity_poly.entity_id
_entity_poly.type
_entity_poly.pdbx_seq_one_letter_code
_entity_poly.pdbx_strand_id
1 'polypeptide(L)'
;MAKTELNANDLKPAARLAPVIDPARVELQHSGQVWREYLVRCPADMVSDDLKEPSIWKKLQASGSRNALKKFDRLLIVAFDESWVAEAIVASADNKGAVLARPRITTMPERYDKLFNDGTYRIEWNGYGFVSVRIADGHVMTQPVSSAALAERLLVALYPTRAA
;
A
#
# COMPACT_ATOMS: atom_id res chain seq x y z
N MET A 1 41.69 -14.20 -30.65
CA MET A 1 40.62 -14.41 -29.66
C MET A 1 39.69 -13.22 -29.74
N ALA A 2 38.56 -13.35 -30.43
CA ALA A 2 37.62 -12.25 -30.64
C ALA A 2 36.91 -11.92 -29.31
N LYS A 3 36.85 -10.64 -28.96
CA LYS A 3 36.03 -10.13 -27.84
C LYS A 3 34.57 -10.33 -28.22
N THR A 4 33.90 -11.27 -27.57
CA THR A 4 32.44 -11.40 -27.64
C THR A 4 31.82 -10.18 -26.99
N GLU A 5 31.16 -9.33 -27.79
CA GLU A 5 30.40 -8.18 -27.29
C GLU A 5 29.14 -8.71 -26.59
N LEU A 6 28.96 -8.35 -25.31
CA LEU A 6 27.73 -8.65 -24.57
C LEU A 6 26.59 -7.81 -25.15
N ASN A 7 25.61 -8.48 -25.74
CA ASN A 7 24.43 -7.84 -26.32
C ASN A 7 23.51 -7.38 -25.18
N ALA A 8 23.18 -6.09 -25.12
CA ALA A 8 22.35 -5.52 -24.05
C ALA A 8 20.94 -6.16 -23.97
N ASN A 9 20.48 -6.78 -25.07
CA ASN A 9 19.20 -7.49 -25.13
C ASN A 9 19.23 -8.87 -24.45
N ASP A 10 20.41 -9.42 -24.14
CA ASP A 10 20.54 -10.70 -23.42
C ASP A 10 20.56 -10.52 -21.89
N LEU A 11 20.63 -9.27 -21.41
CA LEU A 11 20.49 -8.93 -20.00
C LEU A 11 19.01 -9.01 -19.63
N LYS A 12 18.57 -10.17 -19.11
CA LYS A 12 17.25 -10.26 -18.45
C LYS A 12 17.17 -9.12 -17.42
N PRO A 13 16.14 -8.27 -17.47
CA PRO A 13 15.96 -7.24 -16.45
C PRO A 13 15.91 -7.93 -15.09
N ALA A 14 16.64 -7.39 -14.12
CA ALA A 14 16.62 -7.90 -12.76
C ALA A 14 15.17 -8.04 -12.29
N ALA A 15 14.81 -9.23 -11.80
CA ALA A 15 13.46 -9.49 -11.33
C ALA A 15 13.10 -8.46 -10.25
N ARG A 16 12.00 -7.73 -10.46
CA ARG A 16 11.50 -6.75 -9.50
C ARG A 16 11.26 -7.44 -8.15
N LEU A 17 11.86 -6.90 -7.08
CA LEU A 17 11.66 -7.42 -5.74
C LEU A 17 10.25 -7.00 -5.26
N ALA A 18 9.38 -7.97 -5.02
CA ALA A 18 8.05 -7.69 -4.49
C ALA A 18 8.17 -7.04 -3.10
N PRO A 19 7.49 -5.89 -2.86
CA PRO A 19 7.58 -5.21 -1.58
C PRO A 19 6.89 -6.02 -0.47
N VAL A 20 7.49 -6.03 0.72
CA VAL A 20 6.96 -6.76 1.87
C VAL A 20 5.90 -5.93 2.58
N ILE A 21 4.77 -6.55 2.89
CA ILE A 21 3.65 -5.90 3.57
C ILE A 21 4.02 -5.66 5.05
N ASP A 22 3.86 -4.42 5.48
CA ASP A 22 4.02 -4.02 6.87
C ASP A 22 2.81 -4.49 7.69
N PRO A 23 3.00 -5.17 8.84
CA PRO A 23 1.92 -5.52 9.75
C PRO A 23 1.04 -4.33 10.17
N ALA A 24 1.57 -3.11 10.22
CA ALA A 24 0.82 -1.90 10.54
C ALA A 24 -0.20 -1.50 9.46
N ARG A 25 -0.08 -2.05 8.26
CA ARG A 25 -1.02 -1.86 7.13
C ARG A 25 -2.08 -2.95 7.04
N VAL A 26 -2.15 -3.82 8.04
CA VAL A 26 -3.10 -4.94 8.11
C VAL A 26 -4.02 -4.74 9.30
N GLU A 27 -5.29 -4.52 9.02
CA GLU A 27 -6.31 -4.24 10.00
C GLU A 27 -7.33 -5.38 10.05
N LEU A 28 -7.68 -5.82 11.26
CA LEU A 28 -8.70 -6.83 11.47
C LEU A 28 -10.08 -6.16 11.34
N GLN A 29 -10.82 -6.51 10.28
CA GLN A 29 -12.17 -6.03 10.07
C GLN A 29 -13.16 -6.76 10.97
N HIS A 30 -13.08 -8.10 10.98
CA HIS A 30 -13.99 -8.93 11.75
C HIS A 30 -13.31 -10.21 12.22
N SER A 31 -13.50 -10.54 13.50
CA SER A 31 -13.08 -11.83 14.06
C SER A 31 -14.30 -12.72 14.22
N GLY A 32 -14.60 -13.50 13.18
CA GLY A 32 -15.62 -14.53 13.26
C GLY A 32 -15.24 -15.66 14.22
N GLN A 33 -16.15 -16.61 14.41
CA GLN A 33 -15.92 -17.77 15.28
C GLN A 33 -14.85 -18.73 14.73
N VAL A 34 -14.75 -18.84 13.39
CA VAL A 34 -13.90 -19.84 12.72
C VAL A 34 -12.86 -19.20 11.80
N TRP A 35 -13.19 -18.10 11.13
CA TRP A 35 -12.26 -17.36 10.26
C TRP A 35 -12.31 -15.87 10.57
N ARG A 36 -11.26 -15.17 10.15
CA ARG A 36 -11.12 -13.72 10.32
C ARG A 36 -11.13 -13.03 8.97
N GLU A 37 -11.49 -11.76 8.98
CA GLU A 37 -11.54 -10.90 7.81
C GLU A 37 -10.62 -9.71 8.05
N TYR A 38 -9.74 -9.43 7.08
CA TYR A 38 -8.74 -8.39 7.17
C TYR A 38 -8.84 -7.41 6.01
N LEU A 39 -8.61 -6.14 6.30
CA LEU A 39 -8.26 -5.12 5.31
C LEU A 39 -6.73 -5.02 5.25
N VAL A 40 -6.16 -5.08 4.05
CA VAL A 40 -4.73 -4.96 3.81
C VAL A 40 -4.48 -3.79 2.86
N ARG A 41 -3.64 -2.85 3.26
CA ARG A 41 -3.22 -1.73 2.40
C ARG A 41 -1.82 -2.00 1.85
N CYS A 42 -1.71 -2.06 0.53
CA CYS A 42 -0.44 -2.29 -0.14
C CYS A 42 0.53 -1.10 0.05
N PRO A 43 1.85 -1.36 0.04
CA PRO A 43 2.84 -0.29 -0.11
C PRO A 43 2.78 0.31 -1.53
N ALA A 44 3.29 1.54 -1.68
CA ALA A 44 3.22 2.33 -2.91
C ALA A 44 3.75 1.60 -4.14
N ASP A 45 4.83 0.85 -3.97
CA ASP A 45 5.51 0.21 -5.09
C ASP A 45 4.92 -1.16 -5.46
N MET A 46 3.81 -1.60 -4.86
CA MET A 46 3.25 -2.95 -5.06
C MET A 46 2.27 -3.01 -6.23
N VAL A 47 2.33 -4.09 -7.01
CA VAL A 47 1.37 -4.37 -8.08
C VAL A 47 0.58 -5.65 -7.77
N SER A 48 -0.56 -5.81 -8.41
CA SER A 48 -1.46 -6.94 -8.14
C SER A 48 -0.83 -8.32 -8.40
N ASP A 49 0.15 -8.41 -9.33
CA ASP A 49 0.87 -9.65 -9.62
C ASP A 49 1.74 -10.14 -8.47
N ASP A 50 2.22 -9.22 -7.61
CA ASP A 50 3.06 -9.55 -6.45
C ASP A 50 2.31 -10.43 -5.45
N LEU A 51 0.97 -10.45 -5.48
CA LEU A 51 0.14 -11.29 -4.59
C LEU A 51 0.38 -12.79 -4.77
N LYS A 52 1.04 -13.19 -5.86
CA LYS A 52 1.48 -14.58 -6.09
C LYS A 52 2.67 -14.97 -5.21
N GLU A 53 3.47 -14.00 -4.77
CA GLU A 53 4.70 -14.23 -4.01
C GLU A 53 4.38 -14.42 -2.52
N PRO A 54 4.61 -15.60 -1.93
CA PRO A 54 4.27 -15.81 -0.51
C PRO A 54 5.11 -14.96 0.44
N SER A 55 6.32 -14.59 0.01
CA SER A 55 7.32 -13.88 0.82
C SER A 55 6.91 -12.45 1.20
N ILE A 56 5.96 -11.83 0.47
CA ILE A 56 5.43 -10.49 0.79
C ILE A 56 4.75 -10.46 2.17
N TRP A 57 4.29 -11.62 2.65
CA TRP A 57 3.61 -11.78 3.94
C TRP A 57 4.56 -12.11 5.09
N LYS A 58 5.87 -12.29 4.83
CA LYS A 58 6.83 -12.80 5.80
C LYS A 58 6.89 -11.98 7.09
N LYS A 59 6.85 -10.64 6.99
CA LYS A 59 6.82 -9.76 8.17
C LYS A 59 5.54 -9.93 8.99
N LEU A 60 4.40 -10.08 8.31
CA LEU A 60 3.10 -10.34 8.95
C LEU A 60 3.06 -11.69 9.67
N GLN A 61 3.79 -12.68 9.16
CA GLN A 61 3.92 -14.02 9.74
C GLN A 61 5.03 -14.16 10.78
N ALA A 62 5.73 -13.07 11.13
CA ALA A 62 6.77 -13.12 12.15
C ALA A 62 6.19 -13.60 13.50
N SER A 63 7.01 -14.32 14.27
CA SER A 63 6.62 -14.86 15.57
C SER A 63 6.09 -13.76 16.50
N GLY A 64 4.93 -13.99 17.11
CA GLY A 64 4.27 -13.01 17.99
C GLY A 64 3.41 -11.96 17.27
N SER A 65 3.33 -12.00 15.93
CA SER A 65 2.42 -11.13 15.19
C SER A 65 0.96 -11.45 15.53
N ARG A 66 0.25 -10.48 16.09
CA ARG A 66 -1.19 -10.58 16.41
C ARG A 66 -2.05 -10.86 15.17
N ASN A 67 -1.62 -10.36 14.02
CA ASN A 67 -2.34 -10.43 12.75
C ASN A 67 -1.75 -11.48 11.80
N ALA A 68 -0.95 -12.43 12.31
CA ALA A 68 -0.48 -13.56 11.52
C ALA A 68 -1.68 -14.28 10.88
N LEU A 69 -1.64 -14.43 9.55
CA LEU A 69 -2.71 -15.03 8.78
C LEU A 69 -2.77 -16.53 9.02
N LYS A 70 -3.98 -17.07 8.99
CA LYS A 70 -4.28 -18.49 9.11
C LYS A 70 -5.07 -18.95 7.89
N LYS A 71 -5.06 -20.25 7.66
CA LYS A 71 -5.87 -20.86 6.61
C LYS A 71 -7.33 -20.42 6.74
N PHE A 72 -7.94 -20.09 5.61
CA PHE A 72 -9.31 -19.58 5.48
C PHE A 72 -9.59 -18.17 5.97
N ASP A 73 -8.58 -17.43 6.48
CA ASP A 73 -8.75 -15.99 6.65
C ASP A 73 -9.05 -15.33 5.29
N ARG A 74 -9.92 -14.32 5.32
CA ARG A 74 -10.32 -13.55 4.15
C ARG A 74 -9.61 -12.22 4.14
N LEU A 75 -9.14 -11.81 2.97
CA LEU A 75 -8.40 -10.57 2.77
C LEU A 75 -9.11 -9.71 1.73
N LEU A 76 -9.35 -8.45 2.09
CA LEU A 76 -9.59 -7.38 1.15
C LEU A 76 -8.30 -6.57 1.03
N ILE A 77 -7.65 -6.66 -0.12
CA ILE A 77 -6.34 -6.06 -0.36
C ILE A 77 -6.51 -4.86 -1.28
N VAL A 78 -6.08 -3.69 -0.84
CA VAL A 78 -6.26 -2.42 -1.56
C VAL A 78 -4.91 -1.89 -2.00
N ALA A 79 -4.79 -1.56 -3.29
CA ALA A 79 -3.62 -0.88 -3.83
C ALA A 79 -3.34 0.43 -3.08
N PHE A 80 -2.08 0.88 -3.02
CA PHE A 80 -1.74 2.12 -2.34
C PHE A 80 -2.50 3.34 -2.90
N ASP A 81 -2.59 3.41 -4.22
CA ASP A 81 -3.29 4.43 -5.00
C ASP A 81 -4.79 4.13 -5.20
N GLU A 82 -5.27 3.03 -4.59
CA GLU A 82 -6.62 2.50 -4.74
C GLU A 82 -7.03 2.18 -6.20
N SER A 83 -6.07 2.05 -7.12
CA SER A 83 -6.32 1.72 -8.53
C SER A 83 -6.87 0.30 -8.73
N TRP A 84 -6.68 -0.58 -7.75
CA TRP A 84 -7.25 -1.93 -7.74
C TRP A 84 -7.49 -2.43 -6.32
N VAL A 85 -8.39 -3.40 -6.23
CA VAL A 85 -8.69 -4.15 -5.02
C VAL A 85 -8.65 -5.65 -5.35
N ALA A 86 -8.13 -6.47 -4.46
CA ALA A 86 -8.14 -7.92 -4.57
C ALA A 86 -8.85 -8.57 -3.37
N GLU A 87 -9.82 -9.41 -3.66
CA GLU A 87 -10.46 -10.28 -2.67
C GLU A 87 -9.79 -11.65 -2.71
N ALA A 88 -9.30 -12.13 -1.57
CA ALA A 88 -8.57 -13.40 -1.51
C ALA A 88 -8.87 -14.19 -0.23
N ILE A 89 -8.66 -15.50 -0.29
CA ILE A 89 -8.72 -16.40 0.86
C ILE A 89 -7.33 -16.99 1.07
N VAL A 90 -6.88 -17.10 2.32
CA VAL A 90 -5.59 -17.71 2.64
C VAL A 90 -5.69 -19.24 2.48
N ALA A 91 -4.92 -19.78 1.55
CA ALA A 91 -4.84 -21.22 1.28
C ALA A 91 -3.91 -21.94 2.26
N SER A 92 -2.79 -21.29 2.60
CA SER A 92 -1.78 -21.78 3.54
C SER A 92 -1.00 -20.61 4.13
N ALA A 93 -0.51 -20.75 5.35
CA ALA A 93 0.31 -19.76 6.02
C ALA A 93 1.33 -20.45 6.95
N ASP A 94 2.57 -19.98 6.91
CA ASP A 94 3.66 -20.41 7.77
C ASP A 94 4.55 -19.21 8.15
N ASN A 95 5.61 -19.44 8.90
CA ASN A 95 6.54 -18.38 9.33
C ASN A 95 7.35 -17.76 8.16
N LYS A 96 7.29 -18.35 6.95
CA LYS A 96 7.98 -17.84 5.76
C LYS A 96 7.07 -16.94 4.92
N GLY A 97 5.76 -17.11 5.00
CA GLY A 97 4.80 -16.33 4.24
C GLY A 97 3.38 -16.90 4.24
N ALA A 98 2.56 -16.42 3.31
CA ALA A 98 1.19 -16.91 3.11
C ALA A 98 0.89 -17.08 1.63
N VAL A 99 0.17 -18.14 1.28
CA VAL A 99 -0.29 -18.43 -0.08
C VAL A 99 -1.77 -18.09 -0.17
N LEU A 100 -2.14 -17.31 -1.17
CA LEU A 100 -3.52 -16.94 -1.42
C LEU A 100 -4.18 -17.87 -2.44
N ALA A 101 -5.41 -18.29 -2.17
CA ALA A 101 -6.26 -18.96 -3.14
C ALA A 101 -6.85 -17.91 -4.08
N ARG A 102 -6.41 -17.94 -5.36
CA ARG A 102 -6.97 -17.20 -6.51
C ARG A 102 -7.56 -15.82 -6.17
N PRO A 103 -6.71 -14.79 -5.98
CA PRO A 103 -7.18 -13.43 -5.75
C PRO A 103 -8.09 -12.95 -6.89
N ARG A 104 -9.28 -12.44 -6.55
CA ARG A 104 -10.18 -11.78 -7.50
C ARG A 104 -9.82 -10.30 -7.55
N ILE A 105 -9.14 -9.89 -8.61
CA ILE A 105 -8.71 -8.50 -8.81
C ILE A 105 -9.83 -7.72 -9.50
N THR A 106 -10.16 -6.56 -8.94
CA THR A 106 -11.09 -5.58 -9.50
C THR A 106 -10.33 -4.27 -9.66
N THR A 107 -10.26 -3.75 -10.89
CA THR A 107 -9.69 -2.43 -11.17
C THR A 107 -10.70 -1.35 -10.84
N MET A 108 -10.23 -0.28 -10.22
CA MET A 108 -11.00 0.91 -9.90
C MET A 108 -10.65 2.02 -10.91
N PRO A 109 -11.57 2.97 -11.17
CA PRO A 109 -11.27 4.11 -12.01
C PRO A 109 -10.11 4.91 -11.42
N GLU A 110 -9.24 5.42 -12.29
CA GLU A 110 -8.12 6.27 -11.90
C GLU A 110 -8.65 7.50 -11.16
N ARG A 111 -8.08 7.76 -9.98
CA ARG A 111 -8.48 8.90 -9.16
C ARG A 111 -7.99 10.18 -9.84
N TYR A 112 -8.86 10.84 -10.60
CA TYR A 112 -8.60 12.15 -11.20
C TYR A 112 -8.55 13.22 -10.11
N ASP A 113 -7.42 13.36 -9.43
CA ASP A 113 -7.23 14.43 -8.47
C ASP A 113 -6.22 15.44 -9.02
N LYS A 114 -6.73 16.58 -9.51
CA LYS A 114 -5.95 17.82 -9.51
C LYS A 114 -5.79 18.28 -8.06
N LEU A 115 -4.91 17.61 -7.31
CA LEU A 115 -4.65 17.93 -5.91
C LEU A 115 -4.03 19.32 -5.80
N PHE A 116 -4.44 20.03 -4.75
CA PHE A 116 -3.93 21.36 -4.45
C PHE A 116 -2.40 21.34 -4.28
N ASN A 117 -1.74 22.31 -4.89
CA ASN A 117 -0.32 22.57 -4.77
C ASN A 117 -0.07 24.07 -4.96
N ASP A 118 0.53 24.73 -3.97
CA ASP A 118 0.83 26.16 -3.99
C ASP A 118 2.34 26.47 -4.04
N GLY A 119 3.17 25.45 -4.24
CA GLY A 119 4.63 25.55 -4.22
C GLY A 119 5.27 25.51 -2.82
N THR A 120 4.51 25.70 -1.73
CA THR A 120 4.98 25.50 -0.35
C THR A 120 4.52 24.16 0.22
N TYR A 121 3.25 23.84 -0.01
CA TYR A 121 2.58 22.62 0.39
C TYR A 121 1.86 21.99 -0.80
N ARG A 122 1.72 20.66 -0.75
CA ARG A 122 0.90 19.89 -1.68
C ARG A 122 0.04 18.91 -0.91
N ILE A 123 -1.13 18.60 -1.44
CA ILE A 123 -1.97 17.53 -0.92
C ILE A 123 -1.62 16.24 -1.62
N GLU A 124 -1.45 15.17 -0.84
CA GLU A 124 -1.13 13.84 -1.35
C GLU A 124 -1.96 12.78 -0.65
N TRP A 125 -2.22 11.68 -1.36
CA TRP A 125 -2.76 10.47 -0.75
C TRP A 125 -1.63 9.64 -0.16
N ASN A 126 -1.71 9.32 1.13
CA ASN A 126 -0.66 8.55 1.83
C ASN A 126 -0.99 7.06 2.00
N GLY A 127 -2.04 6.57 1.35
CA GLY A 127 -2.55 5.20 1.49
C GLY A 127 -3.66 5.04 2.55
N TYR A 128 -3.81 5.98 3.48
CA TYR A 128 -4.86 5.99 4.52
C TYR A 128 -5.83 7.15 4.35
N GLY A 129 -5.36 8.28 3.83
CA GLY A 129 -6.12 9.50 3.65
C GLY A 129 -5.35 10.54 2.85
N PHE A 130 -6.00 11.68 2.62
CA PHE A 130 -5.36 12.88 2.12
C PHE A 130 -4.61 13.59 3.24
N VAL A 131 -3.37 13.97 2.97
CA VAL A 131 -2.52 14.73 3.89
C VAL A 131 -1.92 15.93 3.19
N SER A 132 -1.66 16.99 3.95
CA SER A 132 -0.85 18.10 3.48
C SER A 132 0.62 17.80 3.74
N VAL A 133 1.45 17.93 2.71
CA VAL A 133 2.89 17.67 2.73
C VAL A 133 3.62 18.96 2.40
N ARG A 134 4.64 19.31 3.19
CA ARG A 134 5.53 20.43 2.87
C ARG A 134 6.48 20.02 1.77
N ILE A 135 6.55 20.81 0.69
CA ILE A 135 7.31 20.47 -0.52
C ILE A 135 8.83 20.50 -0.25
N ALA A 136 9.30 21.41 0.60
CA ALA A 136 10.72 21.61 0.86
C ALA A 136 11.43 20.36 1.41
N ASP A 137 10.77 19.55 2.23
CA ASP A 137 11.35 18.39 2.91
C ASP A 137 10.48 17.12 2.86
N GLY A 138 9.32 17.17 2.21
CA GLY A 138 8.39 16.05 2.11
C GLY A 138 7.72 15.70 3.44
N HIS A 139 7.76 16.58 4.45
CA HIS A 139 7.21 16.27 5.76
C HIS A 139 5.67 16.34 5.76
N VAL A 140 5.02 15.32 6.34
CA VAL A 140 3.57 15.26 6.50
C VAL A 140 3.15 16.20 7.63
N MET A 141 2.35 17.22 7.31
CA MET A 141 1.98 18.30 8.23
C MET A 141 0.64 18.08 8.93
N THR A 142 -0.23 17.24 8.36
CA THR A 142 -1.59 17.01 8.86
C THR A 142 -1.89 15.53 9.05
N GLN A 143 -2.87 15.22 9.89
CA GLN A 143 -3.43 13.88 9.98
C GLN A 143 -4.17 13.52 8.67
N PRO A 144 -4.22 12.22 8.29
CA PRO A 144 -4.95 11.77 7.12
C PRO A 144 -6.45 12.01 7.26
N VAL A 145 -7.06 12.61 6.23
CA VAL A 145 -8.51 12.85 6.15
C VAL A 145 -9.13 12.20 4.91
N SER A 146 -10.44 12.00 4.93
CA SER A 146 -11.16 11.26 3.88
C SER A 146 -11.33 12.01 2.55
N SER A 147 -11.11 13.33 2.51
CA SER A 147 -11.26 14.12 1.28
C SER A 147 -10.21 15.21 1.13
N ALA A 148 -9.86 15.53 -0.12
CA ALA A 148 -8.93 16.60 -0.45
C ALA A 148 -9.40 17.96 0.09
N ALA A 149 -10.70 18.29 -0.02
CA ALA A 149 -11.26 19.54 0.51
C ALA A 149 -11.08 19.69 2.03
N LEU A 150 -11.17 18.59 2.80
CA LEU A 150 -10.88 18.62 4.23
C LEU A 150 -9.39 18.84 4.50
N ALA A 151 -8.51 18.26 3.68
CA ALA A 151 -7.07 18.46 3.78
C ALA A 151 -6.70 19.92 3.45
N GLU A 152 -7.30 20.52 2.42
CA GLU A 152 -7.16 21.95 2.09
C GLU A 152 -7.61 22.83 3.26
N ARG A 153 -8.74 22.50 3.89
CA ARG A 153 -9.21 23.25 5.06
C ARG A 153 -8.22 23.18 6.24
N LEU A 154 -7.61 22.01 6.47
CA LEU A 154 -6.58 21.86 7.51
C LEU A 154 -5.29 22.60 7.14
N LEU A 155 -4.94 22.63 5.85
CA LEU A 155 -3.81 23.40 5.34
C LEU A 155 -3.93 24.89 5.67
N VAL A 156 -5.13 25.47 5.55
CA VAL A 156 -5.37 26.89 5.87
C VAL A 156 -4.91 27.23 7.30
N ALA A 157 -5.06 26.29 8.25
CA ALA A 157 -4.63 26.49 9.63
C ALA A 157 -3.10 26.47 9.83
N LEU A 158 -2.33 26.04 8.82
CA LEU A 158 -0.86 26.03 8.85
C LEU A 158 -0.24 27.36 8.40
N TYR A 159 -0.98 28.18 7.65
CA TYR A 159 -0.47 29.48 7.25
C TYR A 159 -0.48 30.45 8.43
N PRO A 160 0.56 31.31 8.55
CA PRO A 160 0.60 32.32 9.60
C PRO A 160 -0.61 33.26 9.45
N THR A 161 -1.41 33.36 10.51
CA THR A 161 -2.45 34.37 10.61
C THR A 161 -1.78 35.74 10.73
N ARG A 162 -2.19 36.70 9.90
CA ARG A 162 -1.77 38.09 10.11
C ARG A 162 -2.29 38.53 11.48
N ALA A 163 -1.39 38.97 12.34
CA ALA A 163 -1.75 39.65 13.58
C ALA A 163 -2.61 40.88 13.21
N ALA A 164 -3.79 40.98 13.83
CA ALA A 164 -4.67 42.13 13.70
C ALA A 164 -4.12 43.33 14.47
#